data_AF-A0A4P6XM50-F1
#
_entry.id   AF-A0A4P6XM50-F1
#
_cell.length_a   1.000
_cell.length_b   1.000
_cell.length_c   1.000
_cell.angle_alpha   90.00
_cell.angle_beta   90.00
_cell.angle_gamma   90.00
#
_symmetry.space_group_name_H-M   'P 1'
#
loop_
_entity.id
_entity.type
_entity.pdbx_description
1 polymer ?
#
loop_
_entity_poly.entity_id
_entity_poly.type
_entity_poly.pdbx_seq_one_letter_code
_entity_poly.pdbx_strand_id
1 'polypeptide(L)'
;MTPRQLKTMDQGIHKVFKGVSLNKLYARPKKGGYGLLEMQTQMQGHRAAVLVSTLGEATDWYTKYLRLKLTHHMAKIITRRKKTDISRAQGLQCADFLLEQTGRFFKNLEWTFTRNEICYLKAWEQVVSRTRVYDITTLPVVAETCPSASEVPIVSGHRSTLTEPEAMICHPVNFRSLSKKKQEKLLPIMPERFLEICPAAASQRRWEKFWKRLHTFEWKKHKDFKALHHFNFGSHVPMHDTKTSLRGFRCHLCLSPVDSRQFLYHLYTECRCSKVLWDKLNIQAPMNLNSMLAPLNTTYENLRNLNWYVDTVRQVYSSRRREATGGTVLQPLLNRHLKKALERSKMRTS
;
A
#
# COMPACT_ATOMS: atom_id res chain seq x y z
N MET A 1 -16.36 -0.39 -14.51
CA MET A 1 -15.68 -1.46 -13.75
C MET A 1 -16.27 -1.59 -12.36
N THR A 2 -16.66 -2.79 -11.95
CA THR A 2 -17.24 -3.06 -10.63
C THR A 2 -16.17 -3.21 -9.54
N PRO A 3 -16.51 -3.07 -8.24
CA PRO A 3 -15.58 -3.38 -7.15
C PRO A 3 -15.01 -4.80 -7.20
N ARG A 4 -15.83 -5.78 -7.64
CA ARG A 4 -15.41 -7.18 -7.82
C ARG A 4 -14.31 -7.32 -8.88
N GLN A 5 -14.44 -6.61 -10.00
CA GLN A 5 -13.43 -6.61 -11.07
C GLN A 5 -12.11 -6.00 -10.58
N LEU A 6 -12.16 -4.88 -9.84
CA LEU A 6 -10.97 -4.25 -9.26
C LEU A 6 -10.27 -5.17 -8.26
N LYS A 7 -11.03 -5.81 -7.36
CA LYS A 7 -10.48 -6.81 -6.43
C LYS A 7 -9.84 -8.00 -7.15
N THR A 8 -10.44 -8.45 -8.24
CA THR A 8 -9.89 -9.55 -9.06
C THR A 8 -8.58 -9.13 -9.71
N MET A 9 -8.46 -7.88 -10.18
CA MET A 9 -7.21 -7.34 -10.71
C MET A 9 -6.13 -7.23 -9.63
N ASP A 10 -6.46 -6.67 -8.46
CA ASP A 10 -5.51 -6.57 -7.33
C ASP A 10 -5.02 -7.98 -6.89
N GLN A 11 -5.91 -8.98 -6.90
CA GLN A 11 -5.55 -10.39 -6.67
C GLN A 11 -4.69 -10.97 -7.80
N GLY A 12 -4.99 -10.64 -9.06
CA GLY A 12 -4.21 -11.04 -10.23
C GLY A 12 -2.79 -10.50 -10.17
N ILE A 13 -2.63 -9.22 -9.83
CA ILE A 13 -1.33 -8.59 -9.59
C ILE A 13 -0.59 -9.33 -8.47
N HIS A 14 -1.25 -9.58 -7.34
CA HIS A 14 -0.62 -10.28 -6.21
C HIS A 14 -0.09 -11.67 -6.58
N LYS A 15 -0.80 -12.42 -7.43
CA LYS A 15 -0.34 -13.74 -7.92
C LYS A 15 0.98 -13.68 -8.70
N VAL A 16 1.31 -12.56 -9.33
CA VAL A 16 2.60 -12.36 -10.03
C VAL A 16 3.74 -12.21 -9.01
N PHE A 17 3.49 -11.62 -7.85
CA PHE A 17 4.47 -11.39 -6.79
C PHE A 17 4.47 -12.52 -5.75
N LYS A 18 4.77 -13.75 -6.21
CA LYS A 18 4.84 -14.94 -5.33
C LYS A 18 5.78 -14.70 -4.14
N GLY A 19 5.29 -15.03 -2.94
CA GLY A 19 6.07 -14.91 -1.69
C GLY A 19 6.19 -13.48 -1.13
N VAL A 20 5.55 -12.49 -1.76
CA VAL A 20 5.44 -11.12 -1.23
C VAL A 20 4.04 -10.92 -0.66
N SER A 21 3.94 -10.50 0.60
CA SER A 21 2.66 -10.20 1.24
C SER A 21 2.08 -8.87 0.74
N LEU A 22 0.74 -8.71 0.80
CA LEU A 22 0.04 -7.51 0.31
C LEU A 22 0.55 -6.21 0.95
N ASN A 23 0.88 -6.24 2.25
CA ASN A 23 1.47 -5.11 2.96
C ASN A 23 2.81 -4.66 2.34
N LYS A 24 3.69 -5.60 1.95
CA LYS A 24 4.97 -5.32 1.28
C LYS A 24 4.76 -4.81 -0.13
N LEU A 25 3.78 -5.35 -0.84
CA LEU A 25 3.47 -4.98 -2.21
C LEU A 25 3.02 -3.52 -2.34
N TYR A 26 2.09 -3.10 -1.48
CA TYR A 26 1.50 -1.75 -1.52
C TYR A 26 2.26 -0.71 -0.70
N ALA A 27 3.07 -1.09 0.30
CA ALA A 27 3.88 -0.11 1.01
C ALA A 27 4.87 0.59 0.07
N ARG A 28 5.17 1.87 0.32
CA ARG A 28 6.10 2.62 -0.53
C ARG A 28 7.53 2.08 -0.44
N PRO A 29 8.36 2.23 -1.49
CA PRO A 29 9.79 1.89 -1.45
C PRO A 29 10.56 2.56 -0.31
N LYS A 30 10.27 3.83 -0.02
CA LYS A 30 10.85 4.56 1.13
C LYS A 30 10.44 4.01 2.51
N LYS A 31 9.48 3.09 2.54
CA LYS A 31 8.98 2.38 3.72
C LYS A 31 9.27 0.87 3.65
N GLY A 32 10.07 0.46 2.67
CA GLY A 32 10.47 -0.92 2.45
C GLY A 32 9.60 -1.68 1.47
N GLY A 33 8.47 -1.19 0.98
CA GLY A 33 7.64 -1.95 0.03
C GLY A 33 7.98 -1.74 -1.45
N TYR A 34 7.08 -2.15 -2.35
CA TYR A 34 7.25 -1.98 -3.81
C TYR A 34 6.45 -0.79 -4.39
N GLY A 35 5.55 -0.21 -3.62
CA GLY A 35 4.79 0.98 -4.00
C GLY A 35 3.79 0.77 -5.12
N LEU A 36 3.33 -0.47 -5.33
CA LEU A 36 2.26 -0.72 -6.30
C LEU A 36 1.01 0.05 -5.89
N LEU A 37 0.23 0.51 -6.87
CA LEU A 37 -1.01 1.21 -6.60
C LEU A 37 -2.11 0.18 -6.35
N GLU A 38 -2.82 0.35 -5.25
CA GLU A 38 -4.03 -0.40 -4.96
C GLU A 38 -5.15 0.15 -5.86
N MET A 39 -5.54 -0.61 -6.87
CA MET A 39 -6.42 -0.13 -7.93
C MET A 39 -7.80 0.23 -7.37
N GLN A 40 -8.30 -0.54 -6.41
CA GLN A 40 -9.56 -0.22 -5.74
C GLN A 40 -9.54 1.17 -5.11
N THR A 41 -8.52 1.50 -4.31
CA THR A 41 -8.41 2.80 -3.64
C THR A 41 -8.11 3.93 -4.63
N GLN A 42 -7.28 3.67 -5.64
CA GLN A 42 -6.98 4.66 -6.67
C GLN A 42 -8.25 5.04 -7.47
N MET A 43 -9.07 4.05 -7.81
CA MET A 43 -10.30 4.28 -8.55
C MET A 43 -11.38 4.98 -7.72
N GLN A 44 -11.44 4.76 -6.39
CA GLN A 44 -12.33 5.53 -5.52
C GLN A 44 -12.03 7.03 -5.61
N GLY A 45 -10.76 7.41 -5.59
CA GLY A 45 -10.33 8.81 -5.70
C GLY A 45 -10.71 9.41 -7.04
N HIS A 46 -10.38 8.72 -8.14
CA HIS A 46 -10.74 9.20 -9.48
C HIS A 46 -12.26 9.39 -9.65
N ARG A 47 -13.05 8.45 -9.14
CA ARG A 47 -14.52 8.52 -9.20
C ARG A 47 -15.11 9.66 -8.38
N ALA A 48 -14.60 9.89 -7.17
CA ALA A 48 -15.04 11.00 -6.35
C ALA A 48 -14.61 12.35 -6.96
N ALA A 49 -13.44 12.42 -7.61
CA ALA A 49 -13.00 13.61 -8.33
C ALA A 49 -13.97 14.05 -9.44
N VAL A 50 -14.63 13.09 -10.12
CA VAL A 50 -15.67 13.41 -11.12
C VAL A 50 -16.85 14.17 -10.49
N LEU A 51 -17.24 13.80 -9.26
CA LEU A 51 -18.33 14.46 -8.55
C LEU A 51 -17.93 15.83 -8.01
N VAL A 52 -16.65 16.08 -7.71
CA VAL A 52 -16.17 17.43 -7.36
C VAL A 52 -16.50 18.43 -8.47
N SER A 53 -16.36 18.06 -9.74
CA SER A 53 -16.67 18.94 -10.87
C SER A 53 -18.12 19.46 -10.83
N THR A 54 -19.05 18.66 -10.29
CA THR A 54 -20.46 19.04 -10.15
C THR A 54 -20.68 20.14 -9.11
N LEU A 55 -19.75 20.33 -8.17
CA LEU A 55 -19.80 21.38 -7.15
C LEU A 55 -19.12 22.69 -7.59
N GLY A 56 -18.27 22.63 -8.63
CA GLY A 56 -17.60 23.80 -9.19
C GLY A 56 -18.37 24.42 -10.36
N GLU A 57 -17.70 25.29 -11.11
CA GLU A 57 -18.27 26.01 -12.27
C GLU A 57 -18.09 25.27 -13.61
N ALA A 58 -17.65 24.01 -13.59
CA ALA A 58 -17.38 23.26 -14.82
C ALA A 58 -18.62 23.19 -15.74
N THR A 59 -18.45 23.50 -17.02
CA THR A 59 -19.54 23.68 -18.00
C THR A 59 -19.68 22.53 -19.00
N ASP A 60 -18.85 21.49 -18.89
CA ASP A 60 -18.90 20.34 -19.78
C ASP A 60 -20.25 19.60 -19.68
N TRP A 61 -20.64 18.99 -20.79
CA TRP A 61 -21.97 18.38 -20.94
C TRP A 61 -22.22 17.30 -19.88
N TYR A 62 -21.18 16.53 -19.53
CA TYR A 62 -21.31 15.40 -18.62
C TYR A 62 -21.49 15.88 -17.18
N THR A 63 -20.75 16.90 -16.77
CA THR A 63 -20.94 17.56 -15.47
C THR A 63 -22.33 18.18 -15.37
N LYS A 64 -22.81 18.89 -16.40
CA LYS A 64 -24.18 19.43 -16.43
C LYS A 64 -25.24 18.33 -16.30
N TYR A 65 -25.06 17.24 -17.03
CA TYR A 65 -25.93 16.06 -16.95
C TYR A 65 -25.94 15.43 -15.55
N LEU A 66 -24.77 15.28 -14.92
CA LEU A 66 -24.66 14.76 -13.55
C LEU A 66 -25.31 15.70 -12.54
N ARG A 67 -25.12 17.03 -12.64
CA ARG A 67 -25.79 18.01 -11.77
C ARG A 67 -27.31 17.84 -11.81
N LEU A 68 -27.87 17.78 -13.02
CA LEU A 68 -29.30 17.58 -13.22
C LEU A 68 -29.79 16.26 -12.62
N LYS A 69 -29.03 15.17 -12.79
CA LYS A 69 -29.37 13.89 -12.17
C LYS A 69 -29.35 13.93 -10.64
N LEU A 70 -28.34 14.59 -10.04
CA LEU A 70 -28.24 14.74 -8.60
C LEU A 70 -29.47 15.47 -8.06
N THR A 71 -29.77 16.67 -8.56
CA THR A 71 -30.91 17.47 -8.11
C THR A 71 -32.25 16.79 -8.39
N HIS A 72 -32.42 16.18 -9.57
CA HIS A 72 -33.62 15.44 -9.89
C HIS A 72 -33.81 14.20 -9.01
N HIS A 73 -32.73 13.51 -8.65
CA HIS A 73 -32.82 12.41 -7.70
C HIS A 73 -33.22 12.89 -6.29
N MET A 74 -32.72 14.04 -5.83
CA MET A 74 -33.20 14.64 -4.58
C MET A 74 -34.72 14.87 -4.63
N ALA A 75 -35.23 15.44 -5.72
CA ALA A 75 -36.67 15.67 -5.89
C ALA A 75 -37.48 14.37 -5.81
N LYS A 76 -37.00 13.27 -6.41
CA LYS A 76 -37.63 11.94 -6.29
C LYS A 76 -37.65 11.42 -4.85
N ILE A 77 -36.57 11.61 -4.10
CA ILE A 77 -36.48 11.17 -2.70
C ILE A 77 -37.37 12.03 -1.80
N ILE A 78 -37.40 13.35 -2.00
CA ILE A 78 -38.24 14.30 -1.26
C ILE A 78 -39.73 13.98 -1.50
N THR A 79 -40.12 13.82 -2.77
CA THR A 79 -41.51 13.49 -3.16
C THR A 79 -41.88 12.03 -2.93
N ARG A 80 -40.90 11.17 -2.59
CA ARG A 80 -41.04 9.71 -2.43
C ARG A 80 -41.63 9.02 -3.66
N ARG A 81 -41.38 9.54 -4.86
CA ARG A 81 -41.92 9.02 -6.13
C ARG A 81 -40.77 8.75 -7.11
N LYS A 82 -40.82 7.58 -7.78
CA LYS A 82 -39.84 7.24 -8.85
C LYS A 82 -40.05 8.09 -10.11
N LYS A 83 -41.31 8.42 -10.40
CA LYS A 83 -41.74 9.29 -11.50
C LYS A 83 -42.08 10.66 -10.91
N THR A 84 -41.11 11.55 -10.91
CA THR A 84 -41.25 12.94 -10.49
C THR A 84 -40.94 13.82 -11.69
N ASP A 85 -41.62 14.95 -11.81
CA ASP A 85 -41.34 15.91 -12.88
C ASP A 85 -39.97 16.57 -12.68
N ILE A 86 -39.29 16.92 -13.77
CA ILE A 86 -37.95 17.52 -13.72
C ILE A 86 -37.96 18.94 -13.16
N SER A 87 -39.05 19.68 -13.33
CA SER A 87 -39.27 21.01 -12.74
C SER A 87 -39.11 21.01 -11.20
N ARG A 88 -39.43 19.90 -10.54
CA ARG A 88 -39.26 19.72 -9.09
C ARG A 88 -37.79 19.70 -8.64
N ALA A 89 -36.84 19.65 -9.57
CA ALA A 89 -35.42 19.76 -9.28
C ALA A 89 -34.94 21.22 -9.17
N GLN A 90 -35.77 22.18 -9.57
CA GLN A 90 -35.43 23.61 -9.57
C GLN A 90 -35.18 24.10 -8.13
N GLY A 91 -34.10 24.87 -7.95
CA GLY A 91 -33.67 25.39 -6.65
C GLY A 91 -32.83 24.43 -5.80
N LEU A 92 -32.86 23.12 -6.07
CA LEU A 92 -32.05 22.13 -5.35
C LEU A 92 -30.57 22.24 -5.72
N GLN A 93 -29.68 22.01 -4.74
CA GLN A 93 -28.24 22.17 -4.91
C GLN A 93 -27.51 20.82 -4.85
N CYS A 94 -26.50 20.65 -5.71
CA CYS A 94 -25.68 19.42 -5.71
C CYS A 94 -24.90 19.24 -4.40
N ALA A 95 -24.49 20.34 -3.75
CA ALA A 95 -23.83 20.30 -2.45
C ALA A 95 -24.72 19.68 -1.37
N ASP A 96 -26.03 19.97 -1.38
CA ASP A 96 -27.00 19.39 -0.45
C ASP A 96 -27.25 17.91 -0.71
N PHE A 97 -27.02 17.41 -1.93
CA PHE A 97 -26.98 15.97 -2.18
C PHE A 97 -25.72 15.35 -1.59
N LEU A 98 -24.56 15.86 -2.05
CA LEU A 98 -23.28 15.19 -1.90
C LEU A 98 -22.75 15.26 -0.47
N LEU A 99 -23.06 16.33 0.26
CA LEU A 99 -22.58 16.56 1.61
C LEU A 99 -23.62 16.22 2.70
N GLU A 100 -24.76 15.63 2.33
CA GLU A 100 -25.80 15.24 3.28
C GLU A 100 -25.36 14.09 4.20
N GLN A 101 -25.38 14.31 5.51
CA GLN A 101 -24.76 13.39 6.46
C GLN A 101 -25.50 12.06 6.65
N THR A 102 -26.83 12.03 6.54
CA THR A 102 -27.65 10.85 6.88
C THR A 102 -27.66 9.80 5.77
N GLY A 103 -27.14 10.12 4.59
CA GLY A 103 -27.17 9.25 3.42
C GLY A 103 -28.58 9.09 2.84
N ARG A 104 -29.51 9.99 3.14
CA ARG A 104 -30.89 9.96 2.66
C ARG A 104 -30.95 9.92 1.14
N PHE A 105 -30.18 10.79 0.48
CA PHE A 105 -30.15 10.89 -0.99
C PHE A 105 -29.35 9.76 -1.65
N PHE A 106 -28.74 8.88 -0.86
CA PHE A 106 -28.05 7.67 -1.34
C PHE A 106 -28.97 6.44 -1.37
N LYS A 107 -30.26 6.61 -1.03
CA LYS A 107 -31.29 5.56 -1.15
C LYS A 107 -31.84 5.51 -2.58
N ASN A 108 -32.22 4.31 -3.04
CA ASN A 108 -32.90 4.09 -4.32
C ASN A 108 -32.19 4.70 -5.55
N LEU A 109 -30.86 4.75 -5.54
CA LEU A 109 -30.06 5.39 -6.60
C LEU A 109 -30.40 4.88 -8.01
N GLU A 110 -30.84 3.62 -8.14
CA GLU A 110 -31.28 3.00 -9.39
C GLU A 110 -32.51 3.68 -10.03
N TRP A 111 -33.20 4.57 -9.32
CA TRP A 111 -34.29 5.38 -9.88
C TRP A 111 -33.83 6.46 -10.86
N THR A 112 -32.54 6.85 -10.80
CA THR A 112 -31.99 7.94 -11.62
C THR A 112 -30.63 7.58 -12.23
N PHE A 113 -29.80 6.83 -11.51
CA PHE A 113 -28.42 6.59 -11.87
C PHE A 113 -28.20 5.21 -12.50
N THR A 114 -27.33 5.16 -13.49
CA THR A 114 -26.81 3.94 -14.08
C THR A 114 -25.89 3.21 -13.09
N ARG A 115 -25.63 1.92 -13.34
CA ARG A 115 -24.71 1.12 -12.52
C ARG A 115 -23.32 1.75 -12.36
N ASN A 116 -22.81 2.42 -13.39
CA ASN A 116 -21.50 3.10 -13.35
C ASN A 116 -21.54 4.37 -12.50
N GLU A 117 -22.58 5.20 -12.63
CA GLU A 117 -22.74 6.42 -11.83
C GLU A 117 -22.96 6.10 -10.35
N ILE A 118 -23.68 5.02 -10.03
CA ILE A 118 -23.80 4.50 -8.66
C ILE A 118 -22.42 4.18 -8.08
N CYS A 119 -21.47 3.71 -8.89
CA CYS A 119 -20.11 3.48 -8.42
C CYS A 119 -19.38 4.80 -8.09
N TYR A 120 -19.74 5.93 -8.70
CA TYR A 120 -19.19 7.24 -8.37
C TYR A 120 -19.73 7.74 -7.04
N LEU A 121 -21.04 7.64 -6.85
CA LEU A 121 -21.70 8.01 -5.59
C LEU A 121 -21.16 7.16 -4.43
N LYS A 122 -21.09 5.83 -4.58
CA LYS A 122 -20.50 4.97 -3.55
C LYS A 122 -19.04 5.28 -3.25
N ALA A 123 -18.26 5.72 -4.24
CA ALA A 123 -16.90 6.15 -4.01
C ALA A 123 -16.85 7.45 -3.21
N TRP A 124 -17.72 8.41 -3.52
CA TRP A 124 -17.86 9.66 -2.77
C TRP A 124 -18.19 9.43 -1.29
N GLU A 125 -19.21 8.60 -1.02
CA GLU A 125 -19.61 8.24 0.34
C GLU A 125 -18.45 7.65 1.17
N GLN A 126 -17.52 6.94 0.54
CA GLN A 126 -16.39 6.31 1.22
C GLN A 126 -15.21 7.25 1.48
N VAL A 127 -15.08 8.34 0.72
CA VAL A 127 -13.87 9.18 0.73
C VAL A 127 -14.10 10.62 1.18
N VAL A 128 -15.35 11.07 1.25
CA VAL A 128 -15.73 12.42 1.65
C VAL A 128 -16.50 12.39 2.96
N SER A 129 -16.04 13.18 3.93
CA SER A 129 -16.80 13.46 5.15
C SER A 129 -17.96 14.39 4.83
N ARG A 130 -19.19 13.96 5.13
CA ARG A 130 -20.43 14.68 4.85
C ARG A 130 -20.83 15.52 6.07
N THR A 131 -21.25 16.76 5.86
CA THR A 131 -21.37 17.81 6.89
C THR A 131 -22.74 18.47 6.97
N ARG A 132 -23.58 18.33 5.93
CA ARG A 132 -24.86 19.03 5.82
C ARG A 132 -25.99 18.21 6.44
N VAL A 133 -26.87 18.91 7.15
CA VAL A 133 -28.17 18.39 7.58
C VAL A 133 -29.22 18.93 6.65
N TYR A 134 -30.02 18.05 6.06
CA TYR A 134 -31.09 18.43 5.15
C TYR A 134 -32.46 18.17 5.77
N ASP A 135 -33.16 19.25 6.13
CA ASP A 135 -34.54 19.18 6.60
C ASP A 135 -35.51 19.25 5.42
N ILE A 136 -36.43 18.28 5.34
CA ILE A 136 -37.46 18.23 4.29
C ILE A 136 -38.66 19.10 4.67
N THR A 137 -38.87 19.36 5.97
CA THR A 137 -40.05 20.05 6.48
C THR A 137 -40.03 21.56 6.21
N THR A 138 -38.86 22.12 5.93
CA THR A 138 -38.65 23.55 5.66
C THR A 138 -38.69 23.89 4.18
N LEU A 139 -38.86 22.91 3.28
CA LEU A 139 -38.99 23.19 1.85
C LEU A 139 -40.39 23.76 1.56
N PRO A 140 -40.49 24.91 0.88
CA PRO A 140 -41.78 25.36 0.38
C PRO A 140 -42.30 24.28 -0.57
N VAL A 141 -43.48 23.73 -0.26
CA VAL A 141 -44.27 22.94 -1.20
C VAL A 141 -44.46 23.84 -2.42
N VAL A 142 -43.65 23.63 -3.46
CA VAL A 142 -43.81 24.38 -4.70
C VAL A 142 -45.22 24.10 -5.18
N ALA A 143 -46.08 25.12 -5.08
CA ALA A 143 -47.46 25.07 -5.52
C ALA A 143 -47.51 24.62 -6.98
N GLU A 144 -48.56 23.88 -7.34
CA GLU A 144 -48.78 23.27 -8.65
C GLU A 144 -49.11 24.28 -9.76
N THR A 145 -48.45 25.43 -9.78
CA THR A 145 -48.57 26.37 -10.91
C THR A 145 -47.50 26.04 -11.93
N CYS A 146 -47.90 25.30 -12.96
CA CYS A 146 -47.14 25.16 -14.20
C CYS A 146 -46.96 26.54 -14.84
N PRO A 147 -45.73 27.08 -14.96
CA PRO A 147 -45.49 28.15 -15.90
C PRO A 147 -45.49 27.53 -17.31
N SER A 148 -46.30 28.10 -18.18
CA SER A 148 -46.34 27.80 -19.62
C SER A 148 -44.92 27.73 -20.21
N ALA A 149 -44.76 26.79 -21.15
CA ALA A 149 -43.53 26.55 -21.89
C ALA A 149 -43.15 27.77 -22.75
N SER A 150 -42.47 28.72 -22.13
CA SER A 150 -41.81 29.85 -22.79
C SER A 150 -40.42 29.94 -22.21
N GLU A 151 -39.43 29.54 -23.02
CA GLU A 151 -37.99 29.76 -22.86
C GLU A 151 -37.54 30.00 -21.41
N VAL A 152 -37.54 28.93 -20.60
CA VAL A 152 -36.94 29.00 -19.28
C VAL A 152 -35.43 29.17 -19.49
N PRO A 153 -34.82 30.30 -19.09
CA PRO A 153 -33.38 30.42 -19.13
C PRO A 153 -32.86 29.29 -18.26
N ILE A 154 -31.92 28.50 -18.76
CA ILE A 154 -31.07 27.70 -17.88
C ILE A 154 -30.43 28.74 -16.97
N VAL A 155 -30.97 28.94 -15.77
CA VAL A 155 -30.45 29.90 -14.79
C VAL A 155 -29.09 29.37 -14.37
N SER A 156 -28.11 29.76 -15.18
CA SER A 156 -26.69 29.81 -14.94
C SER A 156 -26.49 30.81 -13.81
N GLY A 157 -26.73 30.41 -12.56
CA GLY A 157 -26.71 31.40 -11.49
C GLY A 157 -27.03 30.95 -10.08
N HIS A 158 -26.82 29.68 -9.70
CA HIS A 158 -26.74 29.35 -8.27
C HIS A 158 -25.39 28.70 -7.99
N ARG A 159 -24.45 29.53 -7.51
CA ARG A 159 -23.21 29.07 -6.89
C ARG A 159 -23.60 28.03 -5.85
N SER A 160 -23.06 26.82 -5.96
CA SER A 160 -22.97 25.92 -4.82
C SER A 160 -22.11 26.63 -3.78
N THR A 161 -22.71 27.36 -2.84
CA THR A 161 -21.97 28.00 -1.75
C THR A 161 -21.54 26.90 -0.81
N LEU A 162 -20.39 26.31 -1.12
CA LEU A 162 -19.62 25.52 -0.17
C LEU A 162 -19.13 26.48 0.91
N THR A 163 -19.25 26.07 2.16
CA THR A 163 -18.53 26.74 3.25
C THR A 163 -17.02 26.52 3.07
N GLU A 164 -16.17 27.34 3.69
CA GLU A 164 -14.71 27.15 3.61
C GLU A 164 -14.27 25.73 4.01
N PRO A 165 -14.78 25.12 5.10
CA PRO A 165 -14.46 23.73 5.44
C PRO A 165 -14.85 22.73 4.34
N GLU A 166 -16.01 22.93 3.72
CA GLU A 166 -16.50 22.06 2.64
C GLU A 166 -15.65 22.21 1.38
N ALA A 167 -15.23 23.44 1.05
CA ALA A 167 -14.31 23.71 -0.05
C ALA A 167 -12.94 23.04 0.17
N MET A 168 -12.43 23.04 1.41
CA MET A 168 -11.21 22.33 1.76
C MET A 168 -11.35 20.81 1.60
N ILE A 169 -12.47 20.22 2.02
CA ILE A 169 -12.75 18.78 1.86
C ILE A 169 -12.88 18.41 0.38
N CYS A 170 -13.60 19.23 -0.39
CA CYS A 170 -13.89 18.99 -1.81
C CYS A 170 -12.77 19.40 -2.75
N HIS A 171 -11.62 19.88 -2.24
CA HIS A 171 -10.52 20.32 -3.10
C HIS A 171 -9.99 19.17 -3.99
N PRO A 172 -9.83 19.35 -5.32
CA PRO A 172 -9.44 18.28 -6.25
C PRO A 172 -8.17 17.51 -5.87
N VAL A 173 -7.23 18.18 -5.21
CA VAL A 173 -6.00 17.56 -4.71
C VAL A 173 -6.31 16.41 -3.77
N ASN A 174 -7.39 16.46 -2.98
CA ASN A 174 -7.76 15.42 -2.01
C ASN A 174 -7.99 14.06 -2.66
N PHE A 175 -8.53 14.04 -3.88
CA PHE A 175 -8.92 12.85 -4.61
C PHE A 175 -7.81 12.30 -5.52
N ARG A 176 -6.80 13.12 -5.83
CA ARG A 176 -5.65 12.68 -6.63
C ARG A 176 -4.79 11.69 -5.84
N SER A 177 -4.46 10.58 -6.50
CA SER A 177 -3.50 9.59 -5.99
C SER A 177 -3.83 9.05 -4.60
N LEU A 178 -5.11 8.75 -4.33
CA LEU A 178 -5.55 8.27 -3.01
C LEU A 178 -4.76 7.07 -2.52
N SER A 179 -4.41 6.13 -3.40
CA SER A 179 -3.59 4.98 -3.01
C SER A 179 -2.22 5.43 -2.48
N LYS A 180 -1.55 6.35 -3.19
CA LYS A 180 -0.27 6.92 -2.75
C LYS A 180 -0.38 7.65 -1.41
N LYS A 181 -1.46 8.41 -1.18
CA LYS A 181 -1.70 9.09 0.10
C LYS A 181 -1.95 8.13 1.24
N LYS A 182 -2.73 7.06 1.01
CA LYS A 182 -2.93 5.97 1.97
C LYS A 182 -1.58 5.34 2.35
N GLN A 183 -0.74 5.06 1.36
CA GLN A 183 0.60 4.51 1.58
C GLN A 183 1.54 5.47 2.33
N GLU A 184 1.39 6.78 2.13
CA GLU A 184 2.13 7.82 2.86
C GLU A 184 1.81 7.87 4.34
N LYS A 185 0.67 7.33 4.78
CA LYS A 185 0.32 7.19 6.21
C LYS A 185 0.81 5.88 6.85
N LEU A 186 1.19 4.87 6.07
CA LEU A 186 1.63 3.58 6.61
C LEU A 186 2.94 3.66 7.41
N LEU A 187 3.18 2.76 8.35
CA LEU A 187 4.48 2.64 9.01
C LEU A 187 5.52 2.01 8.08
N PRO A 188 6.83 2.20 8.32
CA PRO A 188 7.86 1.39 7.67
C PRO A 188 7.63 -0.10 7.95
N ILE A 189 7.99 -0.95 6.98
CA ILE A 189 7.93 -2.40 7.15
C ILE A 189 9.01 -2.82 8.15
N MET A 190 8.59 -3.59 9.16
CA MET A 190 9.47 -4.21 10.14
C MET A 190 9.03 -5.69 10.30
N PRO A 191 9.88 -6.68 10.00
CA PRO A 191 9.48 -8.08 10.06
C PRO A 191 9.35 -8.59 11.50
N GLU A 192 8.14 -8.99 11.90
CA GLU A 192 7.80 -9.45 13.26
C GLU A 192 8.76 -10.53 13.77
N ARG A 193 8.97 -11.62 13.01
CA ARG A 193 9.90 -12.71 13.38
C ARG A 193 11.31 -12.23 13.72
N PHE A 194 11.80 -11.20 13.02
CA PHE A 194 13.12 -10.66 13.33
C PHE A 194 13.13 -9.77 14.57
N LEU A 195 12.03 -9.07 14.83
CA LEU A 195 11.87 -8.29 16.05
C LEU A 195 11.70 -9.19 17.28
N GLU A 196 11.11 -10.38 17.14
CA GLU A 196 11.07 -11.39 18.20
C GLU A 196 12.48 -11.91 18.55
N ILE A 197 13.29 -12.22 17.54
CA ILE A 197 14.67 -12.70 17.73
C ILE A 197 15.59 -11.57 18.21
N CYS A 198 15.34 -10.34 17.75
CA CYS A 198 16.17 -9.19 18.04
C CYS A 198 15.33 -7.93 18.35
N PRO A 199 14.79 -7.82 19.58
CA PRO A 199 13.95 -6.69 19.97
C PRO A 199 14.66 -5.33 19.90
N ALA A 200 15.99 -5.32 20.08
CA ALA A 200 16.83 -4.12 19.95
C ALA A 200 16.75 -3.45 18.55
N ALA A 201 16.25 -4.17 17.54
CA ALA A 201 16.04 -3.62 16.19
C ALA A 201 14.66 -2.94 16.01
N ALA A 202 13.77 -2.93 17.01
CA ALA A 202 12.38 -2.48 16.87
C ALA A 202 12.15 -0.97 16.70
N SER A 203 13.21 -0.15 16.69
CA SER A 203 13.07 1.32 16.56
C SER A 203 12.52 1.73 15.18
N GLN A 204 11.31 2.29 15.13
CA GLN A 204 10.70 2.77 13.89
C GLN A 204 11.60 3.75 13.11
N ARG A 205 12.19 4.73 13.81
CA ARG A 205 13.07 5.76 13.20
C ARG A 205 14.28 5.14 12.49
N ARG A 206 14.82 4.05 13.04
CA ARG A 206 15.92 3.28 12.44
C ARG A 206 15.49 2.67 11.10
N TRP A 207 14.34 2.01 11.05
CA TRP A 207 13.78 1.42 9.83
C TRP A 207 13.45 2.48 8.77
N GLU A 208 12.88 3.62 9.16
CA GLU A 208 12.62 4.71 8.21
C GLU A 208 13.90 5.23 7.56
N LYS A 209 14.97 5.44 8.35
CA LYS A 209 16.26 5.92 7.83
C LYS A 209 16.85 4.90 6.87
N PHE A 210 16.84 3.62 7.26
CA PHE A 210 17.34 2.52 6.43
C PHE A 210 16.58 2.44 5.10
N TRP A 211 15.24 2.35 5.11
CA TRP A 211 14.46 2.21 3.89
C TRP A 211 14.58 3.40 2.95
N LYS A 212 14.61 4.64 3.48
CA LYS A 212 14.84 5.84 2.67
C LYS A 212 16.20 5.79 1.95
N ARG A 213 17.23 5.29 2.64
CA ARG A 213 18.58 5.19 2.09
C ARG A 213 18.70 4.05 1.08
N LEU A 214 18.16 2.88 1.40
CA LEU A 214 18.10 1.74 0.48
C LEU A 214 17.35 2.10 -0.81
N HIS A 215 16.17 2.73 -0.69
CA HIS A 215 15.43 3.25 -1.84
C HIS A 215 16.27 4.21 -2.70
N THR A 216 17.09 5.05 -2.08
CA THR A 216 17.95 5.96 -2.84
C THR A 216 18.96 5.20 -3.69
N PHE A 217 19.55 4.13 -3.16
CA PHE A 217 20.51 3.33 -3.92
C PHE A 217 19.84 2.41 -4.95
N GLU A 218 18.81 1.66 -4.54
CA GLU A 218 18.11 0.70 -5.41
C GLU A 218 17.37 1.38 -6.55
N TRP A 219 16.55 2.38 -6.22
CA TRP A 219 15.58 2.93 -7.19
C TRP A 219 16.09 4.16 -7.92
N LYS A 220 16.88 5.02 -7.25
CA LYS A 220 17.41 6.23 -7.91
C LYS A 220 18.78 6.04 -8.54
N LYS A 221 19.61 5.16 -7.98
CA LYS A 221 20.96 4.89 -8.50
C LYS A 221 21.07 3.54 -9.21
N HIS A 222 19.95 2.82 -9.36
CA HIS A 222 19.85 1.54 -10.08
C HIS A 222 20.89 0.51 -9.62
N LYS A 223 21.15 0.44 -8.30
CA LYS A 223 22.08 -0.53 -7.72
C LYS A 223 21.33 -1.74 -7.19
N ASP A 224 21.81 -2.94 -7.47
CA ASP A 224 21.17 -4.15 -6.96
C ASP A 224 21.47 -4.37 -5.46
N PHE A 225 20.43 -4.23 -4.62
CA PHE A 225 20.43 -4.60 -3.20
C PHE A 225 19.32 -5.59 -2.86
N LYS A 226 18.85 -6.38 -3.84
CA LYS A 226 17.72 -7.30 -3.69
C LYS A 226 17.89 -8.26 -2.51
N ALA A 227 19.09 -8.80 -2.31
CA ALA A 227 19.35 -9.74 -1.22
C ALA A 227 19.22 -9.04 0.14
N LEU A 228 19.77 -7.83 0.30
CA LEU A 228 19.63 -7.04 1.52
C LEU A 228 18.19 -6.60 1.79
N HIS A 229 17.47 -6.18 0.74
CA HIS A 229 16.07 -5.81 0.82
C HIS A 229 15.23 -7.00 1.32
N HIS A 230 15.35 -8.15 0.67
CA HIS A 230 14.60 -9.35 1.03
C HIS A 230 15.07 -9.98 2.35
N PHE A 231 16.33 -9.78 2.73
CA PHE A 231 16.83 -10.15 4.05
C PHE A 231 16.08 -9.33 5.10
N ASN A 232 16.00 -8.01 4.94
CA ASN A 232 15.24 -7.12 5.83
C ASN A 232 13.70 -7.28 5.73
N PHE A 233 13.21 -8.18 4.87
CA PHE A 233 11.83 -8.66 4.87
C PHE A 233 11.62 -9.97 5.64
N GLY A 234 12.69 -10.66 6.01
CA GLY A 234 12.64 -12.03 6.53
C GLY A 234 12.43 -13.11 5.47
N SER A 235 12.42 -12.77 4.17
CA SER A 235 12.19 -13.73 3.09
C SER A 235 13.48 -14.27 2.45
N HIS A 236 14.61 -13.57 2.62
CA HIS A 236 15.93 -14.01 2.14
C HIS A 236 16.83 -14.42 3.31
N VAL A 237 16.36 -15.40 4.07
CA VAL A 237 17.11 -16.02 5.16
C VAL A 237 17.11 -17.53 4.97
N PRO A 238 18.15 -18.24 5.43
CA PRO A 238 18.06 -19.68 5.53
C PRO A 238 16.84 -20.07 6.34
N MET A 239 16.03 -20.99 5.82
CA MET A 239 14.81 -21.42 6.50
C MET A 239 15.07 -22.72 7.26
N HIS A 240 14.61 -22.75 8.50
CA HIS A 240 14.44 -23.95 9.30
C HIS A 240 13.06 -23.84 9.94
N ASP A 241 12.06 -24.47 9.32
CA ASP A 241 10.64 -24.32 9.68
C ASP A 241 10.13 -25.56 10.41
N THR A 242 10.90 -26.06 11.38
CA THR A 242 10.38 -27.08 12.31
C THR A 242 9.80 -26.38 13.54
N LYS A 243 8.50 -26.62 13.80
CA LYS A 243 7.80 -26.06 14.98
C LYS A 243 8.35 -26.62 16.30
N THR A 244 8.84 -27.85 16.27
CA THR A 244 9.50 -28.54 17.37
C THR A 244 11.02 -28.36 17.28
N SER A 245 11.64 -28.18 18.45
CA SER A 245 13.10 -28.19 18.52
C SER A 245 13.61 -29.57 18.12
N LEU A 246 14.43 -29.64 17.08
CA LEU A 246 15.05 -30.89 16.67
C LEU A 246 16.22 -31.18 17.61
N ARG A 247 16.10 -32.24 18.40
CA ARG A 247 17.18 -32.72 19.26
C ARG A 247 18.38 -33.06 18.36
N GLY A 248 19.54 -32.47 18.64
CA GLY A 248 20.75 -32.66 17.85
C GLY A 248 20.84 -31.82 16.57
N PHE A 249 20.01 -30.78 16.40
CA PHE A 249 20.16 -29.85 15.28
C PHE A 249 21.55 -29.21 15.26
N ARG A 250 22.16 -29.19 14.07
CA ARG A 250 23.50 -28.63 13.84
C ARG A 250 23.43 -27.56 12.75
N CYS A 251 24.16 -26.48 12.95
CA CYS A 251 24.32 -25.46 11.93
C CYS A 251 24.96 -26.07 10.67
N HIS A 252 24.29 -25.99 9.52
CA HIS A 252 24.83 -26.56 8.28
C HIS A 252 26.10 -25.88 7.76
N LEU A 253 26.50 -24.73 8.30
CA LEU A 253 27.78 -24.10 7.94
C LEU A 253 28.93 -24.62 8.80
N CYS A 254 28.84 -24.46 10.13
CA CYS A 254 29.94 -24.78 11.04
C CYS A 254 29.80 -26.12 11.77
N LEU A 255 28.69 -26.84 11.57
CA LEU A 255 28.36 -28.14 12.18
C LEU A 255 28.26 -28.14 13.71
N SER A 256 28.29 -26.95 14.34
CA SER A 256 28.09 -26.80 15.78
C SER A 256 26.64 -27.09 16.15
N PRO A 257 26.39 -27.75 17.30
CA PRO A 257 25.04 -27.93 17.81
C PRO A 257 24.43 -26.55 18.12
N VAL A 258 23.17 -26.36 17.74
CA VAL A 258 22.46 -25.10 17.94
C VAL A 258 20.98 -25.38 18.18
N ASP A 259 20.34 -24.59 19.04
CA ASP A 259 18.88 -24.64 19.12
C ASP A 259 18.29 -24.16 17.80
N SER A 260 17.49 -25.01 17.16
CA SER A 260 16.75 -24.69 15.94
C SER A 260 15.90 -23.42 16.04
N ARG A 261 15.52 -22.95 17.24
CA ARG A 261 14.81 -21.65 17.42
C ARG A 261 15.74 -20.45 17.36
N GLN A 262 16.99 -20.60 17.78
CA GLN A 262 18.01 -19.55 17.83
C GLN A 262 18.98 -19.60 16.64
N PHE A 263 18.71 -20.46 15.64
CA PHE A 263 19.69 -20.71 14.58
C PHE A 263 20.03 -19.47 13.74
N LEU A 264 19.08 -18.55 13.51
CA LEU A 264 19.36 -17.30 12.79
C LEU A 264 20.28 -16.40 13.61
N TYR A 265 20.05 -16.31 14.91
CA TYR A 265 20.94 -15.59 15.82
C TYR A 265 22.34 -16.19 15.79
N HIS A 266 22.47 -17.51 15.97
CA HIS A 266 23.74 -18.23 15.84
C HIS A 266 24.41 -17.95 14.50
N LEU A 267 23.69 -18.12 13.38
CA LEU A 267 24.22 -17.99 12.03
C LEU A 267 24.83 -16.61 11.78
N TYR A 268 24.18 -15.55 12.26
CA TYR A 268 24.57 -14.16 12.00
C TYR A 268 25.34 -13.50 13.13
N THR A 269 25.55 -14.16 14.26
CA THR A 269 26.27 -13.59 15.42
C THR A 269 27.44 -14.48 15.89
N GLU A 270 27.27 -15.80 15.88
CA GLU A 270 28.20 -16.73 16.54
C GLU A 270 28.98 -17.63 15.57
N CYS A 271 28.36 -17.99 14.44
CA CYS A 271 28.85 -19.00 13.53
C CYS A 271 30.25 -18.65 12.99
N ARG A 272 31.25 -19.48 13.31
CA ARG A 272 32.64 -19.27 12.88
C ARG A 272 32.78 -19.13 11.36
N CYS A 273 32.03 -19.91 10.59
CA CYS A 273 32.05 -19.85 9.13
C CYS A 273 31.49 -18.54 8.57
N SER A 274 30.47 -17.96 9.20
CA SER A 274 29.92 -16.68 8.74
C SER A 274 30.85 -15.52 9.11
N LYS A 275 31.51 -15.58 10.28
CA LYS A 275 32.54 -14.61 10.70
C LYS A 275 33.68 -14.47 9.70
N VAL A 276 34.13 -15.57 9.09
CA VAL A 276 35.17 -15.55 8.03
C VAL A 276 34.78 -14.63 6.86
N LEU A 277 33.48 -14.50 6.55
CA LEU A 277 33.02 -13.59 5.51
C LEU A 277 33.08 -12.12 5.95
N TRP A 278 32.94 -11.82 7.24
CA TRP A 278 33.05 -10.45 7.77
C TRP A 278 34.46 -9.91 7.60
N ASP A 279 35.45 -10.70 8.01
CA ASP A 279 36.87 -10.34 7.89
C ASP A 279 37.24 -10.08 6.44
N LYS A 280 36.63 -10.82 5.50
CA LYS A 280 36.86 -10.67 4.07
C LYS A 280 36.19 -9.44 3.45
N LEU A 281 35.14 -8.92 4.07
CA LEU A 281 34.41 -7.76 3.60
C LEU A 281 34.85 -6.46 4.27
N ASN A 282 35.94 -6.49 5.06
CA ASN A 282 36.50 -5.32 5.76
C ASN A 282 35.45 -4.54 6.57
N ILE A 283 34.53 -5.25 7.21
CA ILE A 283 33.46 -4.61 7.96
C ILE A 283 34.02 -4.21 9.32
N GLN A 284 34.20 -2.90 9.53
CA GLN A 284 35.00 -2.33 10.63
C GLN A 284 34.46 -2.58 12.04
N ALA A 285 33.18 -2.94 12.18
CA ALA A 285 32.56 -3.25 13.46
C ALA A 285 32.09 -4.72 13.48
N PRO A 286 32.09 -5.39 14.66
CA PRO A 286 31.54 -6.73 14.78
C PRO A 286 30.09 -6.74 14.27
N MET A 287 29.85 -7.43 13.16
CA MET A 287 28.48 -7.62 12.69
C MET A 287 27.79 -8.63 13.58
N ASN A 288 26.55 -8.37 13.91
CA ASN A 288 25.67 -9.32 14.56
C ASN A 288 24.29 -9.13 13.95
N LEU A 289 23.36 -10.05 14.24
CA LEU A 289 22.04 -9.97 13.65
C LEU A 289 21.36 -8.61 13.89
N ASN A 290 21.54 -8.01 15.08
CA ASN A 290 21.01 -6.68 15.38
C ASN A 290 21.59 -5.64 14.43
N SER A 291 22.91 -5.55 14.26
CA SER A 291 23.54 -4.53 13.43
C SER A 291 23.26 -4.68 11.94
N MET A 292 22.90 -5.89 11.50
CA MET A 292 22.51 -6.18 10.12
C MET A 292 21.06 -5.83 9.78
N LEU A 293 20.14 -5.89 10.75
CA LEU A 293 18.74 -5.53 10.56
C LEU A 293 18.59 -4.01 10.57
N ALA A 294 18.11 -3.40 9.48
CA ALA A 294 18.04 -1.94 9.33
C ALA A 294 19.31 -1.23 9.83
N PRO A 295 20.50 -1.50 9.25
CA PRO A 295 21.79 -1.07 9.77
C PRO A 295 21.85 0.44 9.98
N LEU A 296 22.47 0.87 11.08
CA LEU A 296 22.65 2.30 11.38
C LEU A 296 23.63 2.97 10.40
N ASN A 297 24.71 2.26 10.06
CA ASN A 297 25.61 2.67 9.00
C ASN A 297 24.97 2.34 7.64
N THR A 298 24.60 3.40 6.91
CA THR A 298 23.90 3.28 5.62
C THR A 298 24.71 3.88 4.48
N THR A 299 26.04 3.87 4.61
CA THR A 299 26.95 4.16 3.48
C THR A 299 26.77 3.12 2.38
N TYR A 300 27.10 3.50 1.15
CA TYR A 300 26.98 2.61 0.00
C TYR A 300 27.79 1.32 0.22
N GLU A 301 29.06 1.46 0.61
CA GLU A 301 29.99 0.35 0.85
C GLU A 301 29.47 -0.61 1.92
N ASN A 302 29.01 -0.08 3.06
CA ASN A 302 28.49 -0.93 4.14
C ASN A 302 27.26 -1.73 3.69
N LEU A 303 26.29 -1.07 3.06
CA LEU A 303 25.11 -1.75 2.54
C LEU A 303 25.49 -2.78 1.48
N ARG A 304 26.52 -2.50 0.67
CA ARG A 304 26.93 -3.36 -0.43
C ARG A 304 27.60 -4.62 0.09
N ASN A 305 28.49 -4.46 1.05
CA ASN A 305 29.11 -5.57 1.77
C ASN A 305 28.05 -6.43 2.48
N LEU A 306 27.09 -5.80 3.15
CA LEU A 306 25.95 -6.49 3.77
C LEU A 306 25.13 -7.29 2.74
N ASN A 307 24.84 -6.71 1.58
CA ASN A 307 24.10 -7.38 0.51
C ASN A 307 24.83 -8.65 0.03
N TRP A 308 26.13 -8.55 -0.25
CA TRP A 308 26.93 -9.71 -0.64
C TRP A 308 27.02 -10.75 0.47
N TYR A 309 27.16 -10.30 1.71
CA TYR A 309 27.22 -11.18 2.87
C TYR A 309 25.94 -12.02 3.03
N VAL A 310 24.76 -11.37 3.06
CA VAL A 310 23.49 -12.10 3.25
C VAL A 310 23.19 -13.03 2.09
N ASP A 311 23.51 -12.62 0.85
CA ASP A 311 23.36 -13.46 -0.33
C ASP A 311 24.26 -14.70 -0.28
N THR A 312 25.54 -14.51 0.07
CA THR A 312 26.52 -15.60 0.17
C THR A 312 26.11 -16.60 1.26
N VAL A 313 25.78 -16.11 2.45
CA VAL A 313 25.33 -16.95 3.57
C VAL A 313 24.09 -17.75 3.18
N ARG A 314 23.10 -17.08 2.57
CA ARG A 314 21.87 -17.75 2.10
C ARG A 314 22.18 -18.84 1.11
N GLN A 315 22.98 -18.56 0.07
CA GLN A 315 23.29 -19.52 -0.99
C GLN A 315 24.04 -20.74 -0.46
N VAL A 316 25.12 -20.52 0.30
CA VAL A 316 25.93 -21.62 0.82
C VAL A 316 25.12 -22.47 1.77
N TYR A 317 24.38 -21.86 2.70
CA TYR A 317 23.52 -22.63 3.62
C TYR A 317 22.48 -23.46 2.85
N SER A 318 21.89 -22.90 1.80
CA SER A 318 20.89 -23.61 0.98
C SER A 318 21.48 -24.82 0.26
N SER A 319 22.69 -24.67 -0.30
CA SER A 319 23.40 -25.78 -0.94
C SER A 319 23.63 -26.90 0.08
N ARG A 320 24.19 -26.54 1.23
CA ARG A 320 24.51 -27.49 2.29
C ARG A 320 23.28 -28.16 2.88
N ARG A 321 22.16 -27.43 3.02
CA ARG A 321 20.88 -28.02 3.42
C ARG A 321 20.41 -29.07 2.41
N ARG A 322 20.49 -28.80 1.10
CA ARG A 322 20.11 -29.76 0.07
C ARG A 322 20.99 -31.02 0.10
N GLU A 323 22.30 -30.86 0.27
CA GLU A 323 23.22 -31.99 0.45
C GLU A 323 22.84 -32.85 1.65
N ALA A 324 22.58 -32.23 2.81
CA ALA A 324 22.17 -32.95 4.02
C ALA A 324 20.81 -33.67 3.84
N THR A 325 19.82 -33.01 3.23
CA THR A 325 18.52 -33.63 2.94
C THR A 325 18.61 -34.75 1.91
N GLY A 326 19.62 -34.73 1.04
CA GLY A 326 19.94 -35.81 0.10
C GLY A 326 20.65 -37.02 0.72
N GLY A 327 20.82 -37.06 2.05
CA GLY A 327 21.47 -38.16 2.76
C GLY A 327 22.99 -38.02 2.90
N THR A 328 23.58 -36.95 2.37
CA THR A 328 25.04 -36.72 2.47
C THR A 328 25.43 -36.21 3.85
N VAL A 329 26.39 -36.88 4.48
CA VAL A 329 27.00 -36.40 5.73
C VAL A 329 27.84 -35.15 5.44
N LEU A 330 27.45 -34.02 6.03
CA LEU A 330 28.12 -32.75 5.83
C LEU A 330 29.54 -32.74 6.44
N GLN A 331 30.54 -32.48 5.62
CA GLN A 331 31.93 -32.25 6.05
C GLN A 331 32.18 -30.78 6.46
N PRO A 332 33.15 -30.48 7.33
CA PRO A 332 33.49 -29.10 7.71
C PRO A 332 33.68 -28.17 6.50
N LEU A 333 33.11 -26.97 6.57
CA LEU A 333 33.16 -26.02 5.46
C LEU A 333 34.55 -25.36 5.35
N LEU A 334 35.24 -25.60 4.24
CA LEU A 334 36.53 -24.95 3.97
C LEU A 334 36.38 -23.47 3.60
N ASN A 335 37.25 -22.62 4.14
CA ASN A 335 37.27 -21.17 3.87
C ASN A 335 37.38 -20.83 2.38
N ARG A 336 38.07 -21.66 1.58
CA ARG A 336 38.18 -21.47 0.12
C ARG A 336 36.81 -21.53 -0.58
N HIS A 337 35.89 -22.37 -0.11
CA HIS A 337 34.55 -22.49 -0.69
C HIS A 337 33.69 -21.26 -0.36
N LEU A 338 33.81 -20.72 0.85
CA LEU A 338 33.18 -19.47 1.26
C LEU A 338 33.67 -18.28 0.42
N LYS A 339 34.98 -18.16 0.22
CA LYS A 339 35.57 -17.11 -0.64
C LYS A 339 35.05 -17.20 -2.07
N LYS A 340 35.04 -18.41 -2.66
CA LYS A 340 34.53 -18.62 -4.02
C LYS A 340 33.05 -18.26 -4.15
N ALA A 341 32.24 -18.56 -3.12
CA ALA A 341 30.84 -18.16 -3.09
C ALA A 341 30.68 -16.63 -3.00
N LEU A 342 31.48 -15.96 -2.18
CA LEU A 342 31.46 -14.51 -2.05
C LEU A 342 31.80 -13.81 -3.37
N GLU A 343 32.85 -14.25 -4.07
CA GLU A 343 33.22 -13.67 -5.37
C GLU A 343 32.12 -13.86 -6.42
N ARG A 344 31.42 -15.00 -6.41
CA ARG A 344 30.24 -15.21 -7.26
C ARG A 344 29.11 -14.23 -6.94
N SER A 345 28.83 -13.97 -5.65
CA SER A 345 27.82 -12.99 -5.25
C SER A 345 28.18 -11.56 -5.65
N LYS A 346 29.47 -11.21 -5.60
CA LYS A 346 29.97 -9.93 -6.12
C LYS A 346 29.71 -9.81 -7.62
N MET A 347 30.14 -10.80 -8.41
CA MET A 347 29.99 -10.79 -9.88
C MET A 347 28.53 -10.66 -10.34
N ARG A 348 27.55 -11.21 -9.62
CA ARG A 348 26.13 -11.14 -10.02
C ARG A 348 25.49 -9.77 -9.86
N THR A 349 26.07 -8.93 -9.01
CA THR A 349 25.43 -7.69 -8.59
C THR A 349 26.25 -6.46 -8.96
N SER A 350 27.52 -6.64 -9.35
CA SER A 350 28.39 -5.61 -9.97
C SER A 350 27.83 -5.19 -11.31
#